data_AF-A0A7C5FEE3-F1
#
_entry.id   AF-A0A7C5FEE3-F1
#
_cell.length_a   1.000
_cell.length_b   1.000
_cell.length_c   1.000
_cell.angle_alpha   90.00
_cell.angle_beta   90.00
_cell.angle_gamma   90.00
#
_symmetry.space_group_name_H-M   'P 1'
#
loop_
_entity.id
_entity.type
_entity.pdbx_description
1 polymer ?
#
loop_
_entity_poly.entity_id
_entity_poly.type
_entity_poly.pdbx_seq_one_letter_code
_entity_poly.pdbx_strand_id
1 'polypeptide(L)'
;MVKNEVNLEKAKELKERVSRAKKGESKEKSEKKEVDINKEVKKKEAGKKKKKEEVVEEKMEEYKKVKREWTETEKAVVRELQKLKSELPQYMIARIAQRIEPLKLPQKKINEIVRKVIERYKEHRIDPNESAGILAAQSIGEPGTQMTMRTFHYAGVAEINVTLGLPRLIEIVDARRQPSTPMMTIQLVPEISKDFEKVKKKVAEIELTRLIDIADVATDISNMQVIVYPKIEKLKEKDITYDEIEGKLKKMKGLKANVERRMGANGEEFVIKSTETSFKKLQSLVELVKSTKIKGIDGINRAIIKKEGENYVIYTEGSNFAKVLTVDGIDYSRTVTNSILEIFDVLGIEAARNAIMNEAYKTLSEQGLTVDIRHIMLVADIMTSDGDVKAIGRHGISGRKSSVLARAAFEITTAHLLKAGITGEVDNLDGVAENIIVGQPVTLGTGAVKLAYIPPDNKKK
;
A
#
# COMPACT_ATOMS: atom_id res chain seq x y z
N MET A 1 -18.30 12.68 -39.78
CA MET A 1 -19.28 11.57 -39.91
C MET A 1 -18.93 10.56 -41.03
N VAL A 2 -18.19 10.93 -42.08
CA VAL A 2 -17.84 10.02 -43.21
C VAL A 2 -16.82 8.90 -42.87
N LYS A 3 -16.05 8.99 -41.78
CA LYS A 3 -15.05 7.96 -41.41
C LYS A 3 -15.63 6.74 -40.66
N ASN A 4 -16.84 6.82 -40.13
CA ASN A 4 -17.45 5.72 -39.37
C ASN A 4 -18.31 4.79 -40.25
N GLU A 5 -18.85 5.27 -41.36
CA GLU A 5 -19.63 4.44 -42.30
C GLU A 5 -18.72 3.51 -43.12
N VAL A 6 -17.55 4.00 -43.55
CA VAL A 6 -16.54 3.20 -44.29
C VAL A 6 -16.00 2.03 -43.47
N ASN A 7 -15.99 2.12 -42.14
CA ASN A 7 -15.54 1.03 -41.26
C ASN A 7 -16.63 -0.04 -41.04
N LEU A 8 -17.92 0.33 -41.13
CA LEU A 8 -19.03 -0.60 -40.96
C LEU A 8 -19.30 -1.43 -42.22
N GLU A 9 -19.13 -0.84 -43.41
CA GLU A 9 -19.19 -1.59 -44.69
C GLU A 9 -18.03 -2.56 -44.83
N LYS A 10 -16.79 -2.15 -44.49
CA LYS A 10 -15.61 -3.04 -44.51
C LYS A 10 -15.74 -4.20 -43.52
N ALA A 11 -16.41 -3.99 -42.39
CA ALA A 11 -16.66 -5.06 -41.42
C ALA A 11 -17.74 -6.07 -41.89
N LYS A 12 -18.72 -5.62 -42.68
CA LYS A 12 -19.74 -6.49 -43.30
C LYS A 12 -19.15 -7.30 -44.47
N GLU A 13 -18.35 -6.68 -45.32
CA GLU A 13 -17.59 -7.39 -46.39
C GLU A 13 -16.64 -8.44 -45.83
N LEU A 14 -15.97 -8.16 -44.70
CA LEU A 14 -15.09 -9.15 -44.05
C LEU A 14 -15.89 -10.36 -43.52
N LYS A 15 -17.08 -10.14 -42.97
CA LYS A 15 -17.94 -11.22 -42.45
C LYS A 15 -18.50 -12.09 -43.57
N GLU A 16 -18.87 -11.51 -44.71
CA GLU A 16 -19.29 -12.27 -45.90
C GLU A 16 -18.14 -13.02 -46.57
N ARG A 17 -16.91 -12.46 -46.57
CA ARG A 17 -15.72 -13.17 -47.05
C ARG A 17 -15.34 -14.37 -46.17
N VAL A 18 -15.51 -14.24 -44.85
CA VAL A 18 -15.25 -15.33 -43.89
C VAL A 18 -16.31 -16.43 -43.98
N SER A 19 -17.58 -16.09 -44.28
CA SER A 19 -18.64 -17.10 -44.45
C SER A 19 -18.49 -17.87 -45.77
N ARG A 20 -18.02 -17.22 -46.85
CA ARG A 20 -17.71 -17.89 -48.13
C ARG A 20 -16.45 -18.76 -48.06
N ALA A 21 -15.47 -18.39 -47.24
CA ALA A 21 -14.23 -19.17 -47.07
C ALA A 21 -14.41 -20.49 -46.29
N LYS A 22 -15.52 -20.68 -45.57
CA LYS A 22 -15.80 -21.91 -44.79
C LYS A 22 -16.44 -23.05 -45.59
N LYS A 23 -16.75 -22.86 -46.88
CA LYS A 23 -17.51 -23.84 -47.69
C LYS A 23 -16.75 -24.48 -48.88
N GLY A 24 -15.43 -24.39 -48.96
CA GLY A 24 -14.68 -25.05 -50.05
C GLY A 24 -13.27 -25.46 -49.66
N GLU A 25 -12.97 -26.75 -49.80
CA GLU A 25 -11.75 -27.44 -49.37
C GLU A 25 -10.49 -27.10 -50.20
N SER A 26 -9.32 -27.13 -49.55
CA SER A 26 -8.11 -27.89 -49.95
C SER A 26 -6.93 -27.55 -49.03
N LYS A 27 -6.39 -28.58 -48.35
CA LYS A 27 -5.47 -28.51 -47.19
C LYS A 27 -4.02 -28.09 -47.47
N GLU A 28 -3.63 -27.82 -48.72
CA GLU A 28 -2.23 -27.44 -49.04
C GLU A 28 -2.00 -25.94 -49.27
N LYS A 29 -3.07 -25.13 -49.37
CA LYS A 29 -2.97 -23.65 -49.42
C LYS A 29 -3.11 -22.99 -48.05
N SER A 30 -3.51 -23.74 -47.02
CA SER A 30 -3.64 -23.26 -45.63
C SER A 30 -2.30 -23.05 -44.95
N GLU A 31 -1.31 -23.92 -45.16
CA GLU A 31 -0.01 -23.79 -44.48
C GLU A 31 0.82 -22.61 -44.99
N LYS A 32 0.82 -22.34 -46.30
CA LYS A 32 1.50 -21.15 -46.86
C LYS A 32 0.81 -19.84 -46.46
N LYS A 33 -0.53 -19.83 -46.35
CA LYS A 33 -1.28 -18.64 -45.90
C LYS A 33 -1.18 -18.42 -44.39
N GLU A 34 -1.10 -19.47 -43.57
CA GLU A 34 -0.84 -19.33 -42.13
C GLU A 34 0.56 -18.79 -41.83
N VAL A 35 1.57 -19.19 -42.62
CA VAL A 35 2.94 -18.66 -42.47
C VAL A 35 3.01 -17.18 -42.83
N ASP A 36 2.32 -16.72 -43.87
CA ASP A 36 2.30 -15.30 -44.25
C ASP A 36 1.45 -14.44 -43.33
N ILE A 37 0.32 -14.94 -42.82
CA ILE A 37 -0.48 -14.26 -41.79
C ILE A 37 0.32 -14.18 -40.48
N ASN A 38 1.04 -15.23 -40.08
CA ASN A 38 1.92 -15.17 -38.90
C ASN A 38 3.12 -14.23 -39.09
N LYS A 39 3.64 -14.06 -40.32
CA LYS A 39 4.67 -13.04 -40.61
C LYS A 39 4.13 -11.62 -40.54
N GLU A 40 2.91 -11.37 -41.01
CA GLU A 40 2.27 -10.06 -40.87
C GLU A 40 1.84 -9.75 -39.44
N VAL A 41 1.37 -10.74 -38.67
CA VAL A 41 1.06 -10.60 -37.25
C VAL A 41 2.34 -10.37 -36.45
N LYS A 42 3.43 -11.10 -36.72
CA LYS A 42 4.75 -10.84 -36.09
C LYS A 42 5.33 -9.48 -36.48
N LYS A 43 5.14 -9.00 -37.71
CA LYS A 43 5.54 -7.62 -38.09
C LYS A 43 4.67 -6.55 -37.44
N LYS A 44 3.37 -6.80 -37.24
CA LYS A 44 2.45 -5.89 -36.53
C LYS A 44 2.66 -5.90 -35.01
N GLU A 45 3.02 -7.04 -34.42
CA GLU A 45 3.43 -7.17 -33.03
C GLU A 45 4.82 -6.60 -32.79
N ALA A 46 5.78 -6.77 -33.72
CA ALA A 46 7.07 -6.09 -33.68
C ALA A 46 6.93 -4.58 -33.90
N GLY A 47 5.98 -4.13 -34.72
CA GLY A 47 5.66 -2.71 -34.90
C GLY A 47 4.91 -2.11 -33.70
N LYS A 48 4.07 -2.90 -33.00
CA LYS A 48 3.43 -2.51 -31.73
C LYS A 48 4.38 -2.62 -30.53
N LYS A 49 5.35 -3.55 -30.54
CA LYS A 49 6.44 -3.61 -29.57
C LYS A 49 7.40 -2.45 -29.79
N LYS A 50 7.81 -2.16 -31.03
CA LYS A 50 8.59 -0.96 -31.35
C LYS A 50 7.86 0.33 -31.03
N LYS A 51 6.56 0.44 -31.31
CA LYS A 51 5.77 1.61 -30.87
C LYS A 51 5.46 1.64 -29.37
N LYS A 52 5.56 0.52 -28.64
CA LYS A 52 5.48 0.51 -27.17
C LYS A 52 6.85 0.75 -26.53
N GLU A 53 7.94 0.35 -27.18
CA GLU A 53 9.33 0.63 -26.79
C GLU A 53 9.63 2.12 -27.09
N GLU A 54 9.28 2.64 -28.26
CA GLU A 54 9.44 4.07 -28.64
C GLU A 54 8.53 5.03 -27.86
N VAL A 55 7.42 4.56 -27.27
CA VAL A 55 6.52 5.40 -26.45
C VAL A 55 6.77 5.21 -24.93
N VAL A 56 7.59 4.23 -24.54
CA VAL A 56 8.03 4.03 -23.14
C VAL A 56 9.47 4.50 -22.93
N GLU A 57 10.19 4.90 -23.99
CA GLU A 57 11.38 5.75 -23.90
C GLU A 57 11.03 7.25 -23.73
N GLU A 58 9.91 7.56 -23.08
CA GLU A 58 9.81 8.84 -22.37
C GLU A 58 10.90 8.84 -21.31
N LYS A 59 11.99 9.53 -21.65
CA LYS A 59 13.17 9.81 -20.84
C LYS A 59 12.82 9.67 -19.36
N MET A 60 13.22 8.56 -18.75
CA MET A 60 13.61 8.61 -17.34
C MET A 60 14.63 9.74 -17.30
N GLU A 61 14.22 10.91 -16.81
CA GLU A 61 15.18 11.91 -16.38
C GLU A 61 16.09 11.13 -15.47
N GLU A 62 17.34 10.90 -15.91
CA GLU A 62 18.37 10.36 -15.05
C GLU A 62 18.24 11.14 -13.76
N TYR A 63 17.88 10.44 -12.68
CA TYR A 63 17.88 11.02 -11.35
C TYR A 63 19.28 11.58 -11.16
N LYS A 64 19.47 12.86 -11.46
CA LYS A 64 20.70 13.58 -11.19
C LYS A 64 20.73 13.58 -9.69
N LYS A 65 21.43 12.59 -9.11
CA LYS A 65 21.85 12.63 -7.72
C LYS A 65 22.43 14.03 -7.55
N VAL A 66 21.69 14.89 -6.87
CA VAL A 66 22.14 16.23 -6.53
C VAL A 66 23.35 15.97 -5.66
N LYS A 67 24.54 15.96 -6.28
CA LYS A 67 25.80 15.79 -5.59
C LYS A 67 25.95 17.07 -4.80
N ARG A 68 25.51 17.03 -3.55
CA ARG A 68 25.73 18.09 -2.58
C ARG A 68 27.19 18.50 -2.67
N GLU A 69 27.44 19.76 -2.96
CA GLU A 69 28.79 20.30 -2.95
C GLU A 69 29.29 20.26 -1.50
N TRP A 70 30.36 19.51 -1.29
CA TRP A 70 30.95 19.34 0.03
C TRP A 70 31.53 20.68 0.51
N THR A 71 31.20 21.10 1.74
CA THR A 71 31.84 22.25 2.37
C THR A 71 33.35 22.00 2.55
N GLU A 72 34.15 23.07 2.69
CA GLU A 72 35.62 22.94 2.83
C GLU A 72 36.01 22.06 4.04
N THR A 73 35.22 22.12 5.10
CA THR A 73 35.31 21.31 6.32
C THR A 73 34.99 19.84 6.04
N GLU A 74 33.94 19.54 5.27
CA GLU A 74 33.62 18.18 4.86
C GLU A 74 34.71 17.60 3.94
N LYS A 75 35.26 18.39 3.01
CA LYS A 75 36.40 17.98 2.16
C LYS A 75 37.64 17.67 3.00
N ALA A 76 37.91 18.43 4.06
CA ALA A 76 39.01 18.16 4.97
C ALA A 76 38.82 16.83 5.72
N VAL A 77 37.61 16.56 6.21
CA VAL A 77 37.26 15.29 6.87
C VAL A 77 37.34 14.11 5.90
N VAL A 78 36.87 14.27 4.65
CA VAL A 78 36.94 13.24 3.60
C VAL A 78 38.39 12.92 3.21
N ARG A 79 39.26 13.93 3.09
CA ARG A 79 40.69 13.72 2.83
C ARG A 79 41.36 12.93 3.95
N GLU A 80 40.99 13.19 5.21
CA GLU A 80 41.53 12.44 6.35
C GLU A 80 40.96 11.02 6.44
N LEU A 81 39.69 10.82 6.09
CA LEU A 81 39.09 9.48 5.96
C LEU A 81 39.77 8.65 4.87
N GLN A 82 40.12 9.27 3.73
CA GLN A 82 40.87 8.62 2.66
C GLN A 82 42.27 8.19 3.11
N LYS A 83 42.97 9.01 3.91
CA LYS A 83 44.27 8.63 4.51
C LYS A 83 44.16 7.44 5.45
N LEU A 84 43.04 7.32 6.17
CA LEU A 84 42.79 6.26 7.17
C LEU A 84 42.12 5.00 6.59
N LYS A 85 41.88 4.95 5.26
CA LYS A 85 41.23 3.83 4.55
C LYS A 85 39.98 3.30 5.28
N SER A 86 39.18 4.18 5.88
CA SER A 86 38.00 3.82 6.64
C SER A 86 36.81 4.61 6.13
N GLU A 87 35.70 3.92 5.88
CA GLU A 87 34.47 4.53 5.37
C GLU A 87 33.52 4.82 6.53
N LEU A 88 32.99 6.04 6.54
CA LEU A 88 31.90 6.45 7.42
C LEU A 88 30.69 6.82 6.55
N PRO A 89 29.45 6.59 7.03
CA PRO A 89 28.25 7.04 6.34
C PRO A 89 28.29 8.55 6.08
N GLN A 90 27.86 8.98 4.90
CA GLN A 90 27.88 10.40 4.52
C GLN A 90 27.13 11.30 5.50
N TYR A 91 26.05 10.79 6.11
CA TYR A 91 25.30 11.45 7.18
C TYR A 91 26.20 11.80 8.39
N MET A 92 27.08 10.89 8.80
CA MET A 92 28.00 11.11 9.91
C MET A 92 29.04 12.17 9.56
N ILE A 93 29.55 12.16 8.32
CA ILE A 93 30.51 13.17 7.85
C ILE A 93 29.89 14.57 7.88
N ALA A 94 28.68 14.72 7.35
CA ALA A 94 27.94 15.99 7.37
C ALA A 94 27.67 16.47 8.80
N ARG A 95 27.28 15.56 9.71
CA ARG A 95 27.01 15.89 11.12
C ARG A 95 28.27 16.30 11.89
N ILE A 96 29.40 15.69 11.56
CA ILE A 96 30.71 16.07 12.11
C ILE A 96 31.11 17.45 11.61
N ALA A 97 30.99 17.71 10.31
CA ALA A 97 31.32 19.00 9.73
C ALA A 97 30.47 20.14 10.30
N GLN A 98 29.15 19.94 10.39
CA GLN A 98 28.23 20.92 10.99
C GLN A 98 28.60 21.26 12.45
N ARG A 99 29.10 20.29 13.22
CA ARG A 99 29.54 20.53 14.60
C ARG A 99 30.91 21.19 14.69
N ILE A 100 31.80 20.98 13.72
CA ILE A 100 33.17 21.53 13.70
C ILE A 100 33.19 22.96 13.15
N GLU A 101 32.32 23.29 12.19
CA GLU A 101 32.20 24.63 11.59
C GLU A 101 32.17 25.79 12.61
N PRO A 102 31.34 25.76 13.68
CA PRO A 102 31.30 26.84 14.66
C PRO A 102 32.57 26.90 15.55
N LEU A 103 33.30 25.80 15.70
CA LEU A 103 34.41 25.69 16.65
C LEU A 103 35.79 26.10 16.06
N LYS A 104 35.90 26.31 14.74
CA LYS A 104 37.14 26.71 14.01
C LYS A 104 38.41 26.06 14.58
N LEU A 105 38.38 24.73 14.75
CA LEU A 105 39.44 23.99 15.42
C LEU A 105 40.71 23.86 14.55
N PRO A 106 41.90 23.76 15.17
CA PRO A 106 43.12 23.42 14.46
C PRO A 106 43.02 22.03 13.80
N GLN A 107 43.64 21.86 12.63
CA GLN A 107 43.63 20.60 11.86
C GLN A 107 44.02 19.37 12.70
N LYS A 108 44.95 19.52 13.66
CA LYS A 108 45.38 18.44 14.56
C LYS A 108 44.24 17.90 15.45
N LYS A 109 43.42 18.79 16.02
CA LYS A 109 42.27 18.38 16.86
C LYS A 109 41.17 17.75 16.03
N ILE A 110 40.97 18.23 14.80
CA ILE A 110 40.03 17.61 13.84
C ILE A 110 40.45 16.17 13.57
N ASN A 111 41.74 15.93 13.32
CA ASN A 111 42.26 14.58 13.08
C ASN A 111 42.08 13.65 14.29
N GLU A 112 42.26 14.15 15.51
CA GLU A 112 42.02 13.36 16.72
C GLU A 112 40.53 13.00 16.90
N ILE A 113 39.63 13.95 16.64
CA ILE A 113 38.18 13.72 16.70
C ILE A 113 37.78 12.65 15.67
N VAL A 114 38.25 12.78 14.42
CA VAL A 114 37.94 11.80 13.36
C VAL A 114 38.45 10.41 13.75
N ARG A 115 39.66 10.31 14.31
CA ARG A 115 40.19 9.02 14.80
C ARG A 115 39.31 8.40 15.89
N LYS A 116 38.94 9.16 16.93
CA LYS A 116 38.07 8.67 18.00
C LYS A 116 36.68 8.28 17.50
N VAL A 117 36.15 8.99 16.50
CA VAL A 117 34.87 8.63 15.88
C VAL A 117 34.97 7.30 15.12
N ILE A 118 36.05 7.08 14.37
CA ILE A 118 36.26 5.82 13.65
C ILE A 118 36.44 4.65 14.62
N GLU A 119 37.21 4.85 15.69
CA GLU A 119 37.40 3.85 16.76
C GLU A 119 36.04 3.47 17.38
N ARG A 120 35.28 4.45 17.86
CA ARG A 120 33.93 4.20 18.40
C ARG A 120 33.00 3.55 17.38
N TYR A 121 33.06 3.98 16.11
CA TYR A 121 32.23 3.38 15.06
C TYR A 121 32.57 1.90 14.86
N LYS A 122 33.86 1.53 14.86
CA LYS A 122 34.31 0.13 14.72
C LYS A 122 33.92 -0.72 15.93
N GLU A 123 34.03 -0.17 17.14
CA GLU A 123 33.64 -0.85 18.39
C GLU A 123 32.13 -1.12 18.46
N HIS A 124 31.28 -0.24 17.93
CA HIS A 124 29.82 -0.36 18.01
C HIS A 124 29.20 -1.04 16.78
N ARG A 125 30.00 -1.70 15.94
CA ARG A 125 29.45 -2.53 14.86
C ARG A 125 28.85 -3.80 15.48
N ILE A 126 27.77 -4.28 14.87
CA ILE A 126 27.22 -5.59 15.23
C ILE A 126 28.26 -6.68 14.92
N ASP A 127 28.41 -7.63 15.85
CA ASP A 127 29.28 -8.77 15.65
C ASP A 127 28.75 -9.67 14.51
N PRO A 128 29.63 -10.20 13.64
CA PRO A 128 29.22 -11.12 12.59
C PRO A 128 28.55 -12.37 13.16
N ASN A 129 27.53 -12.88 12.46
CA ASN A 129 26.75 -14.07 12.83
C ASN A 129 25.91 -13.93 14.12
N GLU A 130 25.73 -12.70 14.61
CA GLU A 130 24.78 -12.41 15.68
C GLU A 130 23.34 -12.71 15.24
N SER A 131 22.51 -13.14 16.19
CA SER A 131 21.14 -13.60 15.93
C SER A 131 20.13 -12.45 15.83
N ALA A 132 20.42 -11.47 14.95
CA ALA A 132 19.66 -10.22 14.83
C ALA A 132 18.16 -10.43 14.59
N GLY A 133 17.76 -11.48 13.87
CA GLY A 133 16.35 -11.82 13.65
C GLY A 133 15.62 -12.24 14.92
N ILE A 134 16.27 -13.03 15.79
CA ILE A 134 15.69 -13.46 17.07
C ILE A 134 15.59 -12.26 18.02
N LEU A 135 16.66 -11.47 18.11
CA LEU A 135 16.68 -10.24 18.91
C LEU A 135 15.59 -9.27 18.47
N ALA A 136 15.45 -9.02 17.16
CA ALA A 136 14.39 -8.14 16.64
C ALA A 136 12.99 -8.66 16.96
N ALA A 137 12.75 -9.96 16.80
CA ALA A 137 11.46 -10.57 17.14
C ALA A 137 11.13 -10.43 18.63
N GLN A 138 12.12 -10.66 19.51
CA GLN A 138 11.97 -10.49 20.94
C GLN A 138 11.74 -9.02 21.32
N SER A 139 12.55 -8.09 20.81
CA SER A 139 12.44 -6.66 21.13
C SER A 139 11.13 -6.03 20.64
N ILE A 140 10.54 -6.52 19.55
CA ILE A 140 9.22 -6.06 19.08
C ILE A 140 8.10 -6.76 19.86
N GLY A 141 8.27 -8.03 20.24
CA GLY A 141 7.26 -8.81 20.94
C GLY A 141 7.16 -8.57 22.45
N GLU A 142 8.27 -8.29 23.13
CA GLU A 142 8.34 -8.04 24.57
C GLU A 142 7.42 -6.90 25.02
N PRO A 143 7.40 -5.72 24.35
CA PRO A 143 6.47 -4.66 24.69
C PRO A 143 5.00 -5.08 24.51
N GLY A 144 4.71 -6.04 23.65
CA GLY A 144 3.35 -6.54 23.43
C GLY A 144 2.69 -7.10 24.70
N THR A 145 3.48 -7.66 25.63
CA THR A 145 2.96 -8.12 26.93
C THR A 145 2.73 -6.99 27.93
N GLN A 146 3.44 -5.89 27.76
CA GLN A 146 3.34 -4.68 28.60
C GLN A 146 2.28 -3.70 28.07
N MET A 147 1.84 -3.89 26.82
CA MET A 147 0.72 -3.17 26.22
C MET A 147 -0.59 -3.57 26.91
N THR A 148 -0.85 -2.96 28.05
CA THR A 148 -2.17 -2.93 28.68
C THR A 148 -3.10 -1.99 27.91
N MET A 149 -4.43 -2.16 28.06
CA MET A 149 -5.42 -1.26 27.46
C MET A 149 -5.32 0.15 28.08
N ARG A 150 -4.34 0.95 27.66
CA ARG A 150 -4.42 2.40 27.77
C ARG A 150 -5.23 2.88 26.57
N THR A 151 -6.55 2.87 26.72
CA THR A 151 -7.45 3.62 25.83
C THR A 151 -7.19 5.10 26.06
N PHE A 152 -6.21 5.65 25.34
CA PHE A 152 -6.06 7.09 25.25
C PHE A 152 -7.27 7.63 24.51
N HIS A 153 -8.20 8.19 25.27
CA HIS A 153 -9.09 9.20 24.75
C HIS A 153 -8.19 10.39 24.42
N TYR A 154 -7.84 10.56 23.15
CA TYR A 154 -7.12 11.77 22.74
C TYR A 154 -8.03 12.96 23.03
N ALA A 155 -7.68 13.75 24.04
CA ALA A 155 -8.29 15.04 24.29
C ALA A 155 -7.93 15.96 23.11
N GLY A 156 -8.80 16.02 22.09
CA GLY A 156 -8.66 16.92 20.95
C GLY A 156 -9.11 16.35 19.59
N VAL A 157 -9.28 15.03 19.45
CA VAL A 157 -9.80 14.40 18.22
C VAL A 157 -10.89 13.40 18.59
N ALA A 158 -12.02 13.90 19.09
CA ALA A 158 -13.10 13.11 19.68
C ALA A 158 -13.96 12.32 18.67
N GLU A 159 -13.66 12.34 17.37
CA GLU A 159 -14.60 11.84 16.36
C GLU A 159 -14.12 10.65 15.50
N ILE A 160 -12.84 10.28 15.51
CA ILE A 160 -12.35 9.14 14.72
C ILE A 160 -11.74 8.10 15.65
N ASN A 161 -12.43 6.96 15.80
CA ASN A 161 -11.91 5.81 16.53
C ASN A 161 -10.83 5.14 15.67
N VAL A 162 -9.57 5.25 16.10
CA VAL A 162 -8.45 4.53 15.50
C VAL A 162 -8.11 3.34 16.39
N THR A 163 -7.90 2.17 15.81
CA THR A 163 -7.30 1.04 16.52
C THR A 163 -5.85 1.39 16.84
N LEU A 164 -5.56 1.59 18.12
CA LEU A 164 -4.22 1.91 18.62
C LEU A 164 -3.63 0.73 19.40
N GLY A 165 -2.31 0.72 19.56
CA GLY A 165 -1.59 -0.24 20.40
C GLY A 165 -1.39 -1.60 19.74
N LEU A 166 -1.44 -2.67 20.55
CA LEU A 166 -1.10 -4.02 20.11
C LEU A 166 -1.95 -4.55 18.95
N PRO A 167 -3.30 -4.39 18.94
CA PRO A 167 -4.11 -4.87 17.82
C PRO A 167 -3.66 -4.29 16.49
N ARG A 168 -3.24 -3.02 16.48
CA ARG A 168 -2.72 -2.36 15.27
C ARG A 168 -1.39 -2.95 14.82
N LEU A 169 -0.48 -3.23 15.76
CA LEU A 169 0.79 -3.87 15.46
C LEU A 169 0.60 -5.28 14.85
N ILE A 170 -0.37 -6.04 15.37
CA ILE A 170 -0.76 -7.35 14.81
C ILE A 170 -1.26 -7.19 13.37
N GLU A 171 -2.13 -6.21 13.08
CA GLU A 171 -2.63 -5.99 11.72
C GLU A 171 -1.52 -5.67 10.72
N ILE A 172 -0.53 -4.89 11.13
CA ILE A 172 0.64 -4.53 10.32
C ILE A 172 1.45 -5.79 10.01
N VAL A 173 1.82 -6.54 11.04
CA VAL A 173 2.65 -7.75 10.95
C VAL A 173 1.97 -8.88 10.16
N ASP A 174 0.64 -8.99 10.27
CA ASP A 174 -0.17 -9.94 9.49
C ASP A 174 -0.47 -9.47 8.07
N ALA A 175 0.01 -8.29 7.66
CA ALA A 175 -0.24 -7.70 6.35
C ALA A 175 -1.73 -7.78 5.95
N ARG A 176 -2.64 -7.38 6.85
CA ARG A 176 -4.09 -7.46 6.59
C ARG A 176 -4.48 -6.58 5.40
N ARG A 177 -5.28 -7.15 4.48
CA ARG A 177 -5.78 -6.45 3.29
C ARG A 177 -6.61 -5.21 3.59
N GLN A 178 -7.44 -5.28 4.62
CA GLN A 178 -8.20 -4.13 5.10
C GLN A 178 -7.98 -4.04 6.61
N PRO A 179 -7.42 -2.93 7.12
CA PRO A 179 -7.30 -2.72 8.56
C PRO A 179 -8.68 -2.52 9.18
N SER A 180 -8.82 -2.72 10.49
CA SER A 180 -10.13 -2.60 11.16
C SER A 180 -10.65 -1.16 11.15
N THR A 181 -9.74 -0.17 11.24
CA THR A 181 -10.07 1.26 11.13
C THR A 181 -9.18 1.92 10.07
N PRO A 182 -9.55 1.79 8.78
CA PRO A 182 -8.81 2.44 7.71
C PRO A 182 -8.94 3.95 7.82
N MET A 183 -7.83 4.66 7.63
CA MET A 183 -7.80 6.11 7.65
C MET A 183 -6.79 6.67 6.66
N MET A 184 -7.04 7.90 6.22
CA MET A 184 -6.11 8.64 5.39
C MET A 184 -5.92 10.05 5.94
N THR A 185 -4.71 10.57 5.78
CA THR A 185 -4.38 11.98 5.98
C THR A 185 -4.13 12.58 4.62
N ILE A 186 -5.12 13.31 4.12
CA ILE A 186 -5.10 13.94 2.81
C ILE A 186 -4.56 15.36 2.96
N GLN A 187 -3.44 15.59 2.30
CA GLN A 187 -2.81 16.91 2.23
C GLN A 187 -3.27 17.61 0.96
N LEU A 188 -3.51 18.91 1.06
CA LEU A 188 -3.96 19.73 -0.06
C LEU A 188 -2.80 20.58 -0.59
N VAL A 189 -2.92 20.97 -1.85
CA VAL A 189 -2.00 21.93 -2.48
C VAL A 189 -2.03 23.25 -1.69
N PRO A 190 -0.90 23.94 -1.47
CA PRO A 190 -0.82 25.16 -0.65
C PRO A 190 -1.83 26.26 -1.03
N GLU A 191 -2.24 26.33 -2.30
CA GLU A 191 -3.22 27.30 -2.81
C GLU A 191 -4.65 27.07 -2.28
N ILE A 192 -5.02 25.81 -2.04
CA ILE A 192 -6.36 25.41 -1.58
C ILE A 192 -6.36 25.26 -0.06
N SER A 193 -5.23 24.85 0.50
CA SER A 193 -5.08 24.53 1.93
C SER A 193 -5.33 25.70 2.89
N LYS A 194 -5.39 26.96 2.41
CA LYS A 194 -5.68 28.13 3.24
C LYS A 194 -7.17 28.52 3.25
N ASP A 195 -7.92 28.13 2.23
CA ASP A 195 -9.31 28.57 2.02
C ASP A 195 -10.31 27.53 2.52
N PHE A 196 -10.95 27.78 3.65
CA PHE A 196 -11.92 26.84 4.26
C PHE A 196 -13.07 26.44 3.33
N GLU A 197 -13.61 27.36 2.53
CA GLU A 197 -14.71 27.07 1.60
C GLU A 197 -14.32 26.10 0.49
N LYS A 198 -13.10 26.24 -0.06
CA LYS A 198 -12.61 25.33 -1.10
C LYS A 198 -12.34 23.94 -0.53
N VAL A 199 -11.79 23.87 0.70
CA VAL A 199 -11.59 22.62 1.42
C VAL A 199 -12.93 21.93 1.68
N LYS A 200 -13.96 22.66 2.11
CA LYS A 200 -15.31 22.11 2.34
C LYS A 200 -15.91 21.51 1.07
N LYS A 201 -15.76 22.19 -0.08
CA LYS A 201 -16.20 21.64 -1.38
C LYS A 201 -15.47 20.34 -1.71
N LYS A 202 -14.18 20.24 -1.41
CA LYS A 202 -13.39 19.04 -1.68
C LYS A 202 -13.73 17.88 -0.75
N VAL A 203 -14.02 18.17 0.51
CA VAL A 203 -14.57 17.18 1.44
C VAL A 203 -15.89 16.60 0.94
N ALA A 204 -16.80 17.43 0.43
CA ALA A 204 -18.07 16.97 -0.13
C ALA A 204 -17.91 16.13 -1.41
N GLU A 205 -16.81 16.30 -2.14
CA GLU A 205 -16.47 15.46 -3.31
C GLU A 205 -15.86 14.11 -2.91
N ILE A 206 -15.12 14.05 -1.80
CA ILE A 206 -14.43 12.85 -1.33
C ILE A 206 -15.37 11.97 -0.50
N GLU A 207 -16.17 12.56 0.40
CA GLU A 207 -17.06 11.86 1.33
C GLU A 207 -18.16 11.07 0.60
N LEU A 208 -18.22 9.75 0.83
CA LEU A 208 -19.27 8.91 0.28
C LEU A 208 -20.61 9.30 0.88
N THR A 209 -21.49 9.82 0.04
CA THR A 209 -22.83 10.18 0.45
C THR A 209 -23.83 9.17 -0.10
N ARG A 210 -24.50 8.48 0.82
CA ARG A 210 -25.58 7.55 0.51
C ARG A 210 -26.92 8.27 0.60
N LEU A 211 -27.95 7.70 -0.02
CA LEU A 211 -29.28 8.29 0.02
C LEU A 211 -29.83 8.39 1.44
N ILE A 212 -29.50 7.46 2.33
CA ILE A 212 -29.89 7.51 3.75
C ILE A 212 -29.32 8.73 4.51
N ASP A 213 -28.19 9.26 4.06
CA ASP A 213 -27.55 10.39 4.73
C ASP A 213 -28.27 11.70 4.41
N ILE A 214 -28.84 11.81 3.20
CA ILE A 214 -29.48 13.03 2.68
C ILE A 214 -31.01 12.99 2.78
N ALA A 215 -31.63 11.80 2.73
CA ALA A 215 -33.06 11.67 2.55
C ALA A 215 -33.71 10.63 3.47
N ASP A 216 -34.93 10.93 3.91
CA ASP A 216 -35.77 9.98 4.63
C ASP A 216 -36.54 9.12 3.62
N VAL A 217 -36.54 7.81 3.82
CA VAL A 217 -37.19 6.85 2.91
C VAL A 217 -38.43 6.29 3.59
N ALA A 218 -39.60 6.59 3.03
CA ALA A 218 -40.88 6.02 3.45
C ALA A 218 -41.38 4.99 2.44
N THR A 219 -42.14 4.02 2.93
CA THR A 219 -42.76 2.98 2.11
C THR A 219 -44.27 3.15 2.13
N ASP A 220 -44.87 3.30 0.95
CA ASP A 220 -46.30 3.20 0.77
C ASP A 220 -46.66 1.78 0.36
N ILE A 221 -47.25 1.04 1.29
CA ILE A 221 -47.66 -0.35 1.11
C ILE A 221 -48.88 -0.44 0.17
N SER A 222 -49.77 0.54 0.20
CA SER A 222 -51.02 0.55 -0.56
C SER A 222 -50.75 0.70 -2.05
N ASN A 223 -49.83 1.58 -2.41
CA ASN A 223 -49.46 1.85 -3.79
C ASN A 223 -48.22 1.07 -4.26
N MET A 224 -47.57 0.31 -3.37
CA MET A 224 -46.31 -0.40 -3.60
C MET A 224 -45.20 0.55 -4.12
N GLN A 225 -45.04 1.70 -3.45
CA GLN A 225 -44.10 2.76 -3.83
C GLN A 225 -43.13 3.07 -2.70
N VAL A 226 -41.91 3.45 -3.07
CA VAL A 226 -40.93 3.99 -2.15
C VAL A 226 -40.88 5.49 -2.38
N ILE A 227 -41.12 6.28 -1.34
CA ILE A 227 -41.08 7.75 -1.36
C ILE A 227 -39.83 8.19 -0.63
N VAL A 228 -39.03 9.02 -1.29
CA VAL A 228 -37.79 9.57 -0.74
C VAL A 228 -37.98 11.06 -0.54
N TYR A 229 -37.78 11.53 0.69
CA TYR A 229 -37.87 12.93 1.11
C TYR A 229 -36.45 13.48 1.36
N PRO A 230 -35.83 14.17 0.37
CA PRO A 230 -34.52 14.78 0.54
C PRO A 230 -34.59 15.99 1.48
N LYS A 231 -33.66 16.08 2.42
CA LYS A 231 -33.56 17.21 3.35
C LYS A 231 -32.77 18.36 2.70
N ILE A 232 -33.39 19.52 2.57
CA ILE A 232 -32.82 20.72 1.93
C ILE A 232 -31.50 21.16 2.60
N GLU A 233 -31.42 21.07 3.93
CA GLU A 233 -30.24 21.45 4.71
C GLU A 233 -29.02 20.61 4.33
N LYS A 234 -29.19 19.29 4.27
CA LYS A 234 -28.12 18.34 3.96
C LYS A 234 -27.67 18.39 2.49
N LEU A 235 -28.59 18.76 1.59
CA LEU A 235 -28.28 19.00 0.18
C LEU A 235 -27.37 20.21 -0.01
N LYS A 236 -27.63 21.30 0.73
CA LYS A 236 -26.81 22.52 0.67
C LYS A 236 -25.43 22.32 1.28
N GLU A 237 -25.30 21.52 2.34
CA GLU A 237 -24.01 21.22 2.95
C GLU A 237 -23.11 20.36 2.05
N LYS A 238 -23.70 19.43 1.31
CA LYS A 238 -22.98 18.47 0.46
C LYS A 238 -22.86 18.89 -1.01
N ASP A 239 -23.40 20.05 -1.36
CA ASP A 239 -23.38 20.62 -2.73
C ASP A 239 -23.88 19.59 -3.76
N ILE A 240 -25.06 19.01 -3.50
CA ILE A 240 -25.71 18.02 -4.36
C ILE A 240 -26.97 18.63 -4.95
N THR A 241 -27.12 18.49 -6.26
CA THR A 241 -28.30 18.97 -6.99
C THR A 241 -29.37 17.86 -7.06
N TYR A 242 -30.65 18.27 -7.11
CA TYR A 242 -31.77 17.33 -7.27
C TYR A 242 -31.67 16.52 -8.57
N ASP A 243 -31.08 17.10 -9.62
CA ASP A 243 -30.91 16.45 -10.92
C ASP A 243 -29.85 15.32 -10.88
N GLU A 244 -28.80 15.45 -10.05
CA GLU A 244 -27.82 14.39 -9.83
C GLU A 244 -28.44 13.18 -9.13
N ILE A 245 -29.32 13.43 -8.16
CA ILE A 245 -30.08 12.37 -7.46
C ILE A 245 -30.98 11.67 -8.47
N GLU A 246 -31.76 12.42 -9.24
CA GLU A 246 -32.66 11.86 -10.25
C GLU A 246 -31.91 11.01 -11.29
N GLY A 247 -30.77 11.51 -11.78
CA GLY A 247 -29.92 10.82 -12.73
C GLY A 247 -29.35 9.50 -12.19
N LYS A 248 -29.04 9.42 -10.90
CA LYS A 248 -28.55 8.19 -10.26
C LYS A 248 -29.65 7.22 -9.87
N LEU A 249 -30.81 7.72 -9.44
CA LEU A 249 -31.99 6.90 -9.19
C LEU A 249 -32.49 6.23 -10.49
N LYS A 250 -32.44 6.95 -11.63
CA LYS A 250 -32.80 6.40 -12.96
C LYS A 250 -31.80 5.38 -13.51
N LYS A 251 -30.52 5.47 -13.14
CA LYS A 251 -29.45 4.54 -13.59
C LYS A 251 -29.39 3.23 -12.79
N MET A 252 -30.27 3.01 -11.82
CA MET A 252 -30.29 1.77 -11.05
C MET A 252 -30.60 0.56 -11.94
N LYS A 253 -29.61 -0.34 -12.06
CA LYS A 253 -29.78 -1.64 -12.73
C LYS A 253 -30.66 -2.54 -11.85
N GLY A 254 -31.91 -2.73 -12.24
CA GLY A 254 -32.75 -3.77 -11.63
C GLY A 254 -34.26 -3.57 -11.77
N LEU A 255 -34.76 -2.36 -12.01
CA LEU A 255 -36.20 -2.15 -12.19
C LEU A 255 -36.50 -1.11 -13.27
N LYS A 256 -37.54 -1.39 -14.05
CA LYS A 256 -38.32 -0.38 -14.81
C LYS A 256 -39.11 0.50 -13.81
N ALA A 257 -38.45 1.01 -12.79
CA ALA A 257 -39.10 1.88 -11.82
C ALA A 257 -39.18 3.27 -12.42
N ASN A 258 -40.39 3.68 -12.78
CA ASN A 258 -40.64 5.06 -13.15
C ASN A 258 -40.39 5.91 -11.91
N VAL A 259 -39.27 6.64 -11.91
CA VAL A 259 -38.97 7.64 -10.89
C VAL A 259 -39.78 8.89 -11.25
N GLU A 260 -40.81 9.18 -10.48
CA GLU A 260 -41.62 10.39 -10.62
C GLU A 260 -41.13 11.41 -9.59
N ARG A 261 -40.77 12.61 -10.06
CA ARG A 261 -40.53 13.78 -9.19
C ARG A 261 -41.89 14.40 -8.88
N ARG A 262 -42.30 14.41 -7.61
CA ARG A 262 -43.49 15.13 -7.16
C ARG A 262 -43.06 16.30 -6.29
N MET A 263 -43.79 17.41 -6.41
CA MET A 263 -43.63 18.53 -5.49
C MET A 263 -44.57 18.29 -4.31
N GLY A 264 -44.00 18.01 -3.15
CA GLY A 264 -44.74 17.82 -1.90
C GLY A 264 -44.69 19.07 -1.02
N ALA A 265 -45.30 18.98 0.17
CA ALA A 265 -45.46 20.12 1.09
C ALA A 265 -44.14 20.64 1.68
N ASN A 266 -43.08 19.81 1.71
CA ASN A 266 -41.78 20.13 2.33
C ASN A 266 -40.60 20.15 1.33
N GLY A 267 -40.88 20.18 0.02
CA GLY A 267 -39.88 20.16 -1.03
C GLY A 267 -40.17 19.12 -2.12
N GLU A 268 -39.16 18.80 -2.92
CA GLU A 268 -39.27 17.82 -4.00
C GLU A 268 -39.06 16.39 -3.49
N GLU A 269 -40.00 15.51 -3.82
CA GLU A 269 -40.05 14.11 -3.40
C GLU A 269 -39.83 13.20 -4.61
N PHE A 270 -39.08 12.12 -4.42
CA PHE A 270 -38.88 11.11 -5.45
C PHE A 270 -39.73 9.88 -5.13
N VAL A 271 -40.63 9.55 -6.06
CA VAL A 271 -41.51 8.39 -5.95
C VAL A 271 -41.03 7.30 -6.90
N ILE A 272 -40.70 6.14 -6.35
CA ILE A 272 -40.19 4.98 -7.08
C ILE A 272 -41.28 3.91 -7.08
N LYS A 273 -41.85 3.62 -8.26
CA LYS A 273 -42.90 2.59 -8.42
C LYS A 273 -42.30 1.24 -8.79
N SER A 274 -42.70 0.16 -8.11
CA SER A 274 -42.38 -1.22 -8.54
C SER A 274 -43.39 -1.70 -9.59
N THR A 275 -42.92 -2.25 -10.70
CA THR A 275 -43.76 -2.85 -11.76
C THR A 275 -44.35 -4.22 -11.40
N GLU A 276 -43.87 -4.86 -10.33
CA GLU A 276 -44.40 -6.15 -9.85
C GLU A 276 -44.79 -6.09 -8.38
N THR A 277 -45.98 -6.60 -8.08
CA THR A 277 -46.64 -6.62 -6.77
C THR A 277 -46.13 -7.77 -5.90
N SER A 278 -44.91 -7.65 -5.37
CA SER A 278 -44.36 -8.57 -4.37
C SER A 278 -43.72 -7.81 -3.22
N PHE A 279 -44.16 -8.09 -1.99
CA PHE A 279 -43.61 -7.50 -0.77
C PHE A 279 -42.10 -7.71 -0.62
N LYS A 280 -41.59 -8.88 -1.01
CA LYS A 280 -40.15 -9.19 -0.99
C LYS A 280 -39.35 -8.28 -1.92
N LYS A 281 -39.91 -7.96 -3.10
CA LYS A 281 -39.30 -7.02 -4.04
C LYS A 281 -39.32 -5.59 -3.51
N LEU A 282 -40.42 -5.18 -2.85
CA LEU A 282 -40.50 -3.87 -2.20
C LEU A 282 -39.46 -3.72 -1.08
N GLN A 283 -39.28 -4.74 -0.24
CA GLN A 283 -38.23 -4.73 0.79
C GLN A 283 -36.82 -4.65 0.17
N SER A 284 -36.55 -5.44 -0.86
CA SER A 284 -35.25 -5.38 -1.56
C SER A 284 -35.03 -4.03 -2.25
N LEU A 285 -36.09 -3.40 -2.76
CA LEU A 285 -36.06 -2.06 -3.34
C LEU A 285 -35.71 -1.02 -2.28
N VAL A 286 -36.31 -1.09 -1.09
CA VAL A 286 -36.01 -0.17 0.01
C VAL A 286 -34.55 -0.30 0.44
N GLU A 287 -34.04 -1.52 0.58
CA GLU A 287 -32.63 -1.77 0.90
C GLU A 287 -31.69 -1.23 -0.18
N LEU A 288 -32.07 -1.38 -1.45
CA LEU A 288 -31.28 -0.90 -2.60
C LEU A 288 -31.31 0.63 -2.70
N VAL A 289 -32.47 1.24 -2.50
CA VAL A 289 -32.65 2.71 -2.44
C VAL A 289 -31.84 3.29 -1.28
N LYS A 290 -31.91 2.70 -0.08
CA LYS A 290 -31.11 3.12 1.09
C LYS A 290 -29.59 3.01 0.85
N SER A 291 -29.15 1.96 0.15
CA SER A 291 -27.72 1.72 -0.13
C SER A 291 -27.19 2.43 -1.38
N THR A 292 -28.05 3.14 -2.12
CA THR A 292 -27.64 3.85 -3.34
C THR A 292 -26.66 4.97 -3.01
N LYS A 293 -25.55 4.99 -3.75
CA LYS A 293 -24.46 5.96 -3.64
C LYS A 293 -24.70 7.15 -4.57
N ILE A 294 -24.78 8.35 -4.02
CA ILE A 294 -25.11 9.58 -4.77
C ILE A 294 -23.86 10.33 -5.19
N LYS A 295 -22.89 10.52 -4.30
CA LYS A 295 -21.65 11.25 -4.57
C LYS A 295 -20.54 10.71 -3.68
N GLY A 296 -19.29 10.97 -4.03
CA GLY A 296 -18.15 10.54 -3.22
C GLY A 296 -17.41 9.32 -3.74
N ILE A 297 -16.28 9.07 -3.08
CA ILE A 297 -15.37 7.98 -3.39
C ILE A 297 -15.77 6.74 -2.60
N ASP A 298 -15.79 5.58 -3.26
CA ASP A 298 -16.09 4.31 -2.59
C ASP A 298 -15.10 4.02 -1.47
N GLY A 299 -15.60 3.68 -0.28
CA GLY A 299 -14.77 3.25 0.84
C GLY A 299 -14.41 4.35 1.83
N ILE A 300 -14.77 5.61 1.56
CA ILE A 300 -14.59 6.74 2.49
C ILE A 300 -15.94 7.13 3.09
N ASN A 301 -16.19 6.77 4.35
CA ASN A 301 -17.48 7.00 5.00
C ASN A 301 -17.63 8.43 5.53
N ARG A 302 -16.56 8.99 6.11
CA ARG A 302 -16.58 10.32 6.73
C ARG A 302 -15.26 11.03 6.46
N ALA A 303 -15.30 12.35 6.30
CA ALA A 303 -14.13 13.19 6.16
C ALA A 303 -14.22 14.40 7.10
N ILE A 304 -13.17 14.65 7.87
CA ILE A 304 -13.10 15.71 8.89
C ILE A 304 -11.96 16.65 8.54
N ILE A 305 -12.21 17.95 8.63
CA ILE A 305 -11.22 19.00 8.39
C ILE A 305 -10.58 19.38 9.71
N LYS A 306 -9.25 19.41 9.76
CA LYS A 306 -8.49 19.92 10.90
C LYS A 306 -7.47 20.95 10.42
N LYS A 307 -7.27 22.00 11.21
CA LYS A 307 -6.22 22.99 10.96
C LYS A 307 -4.94 22.57 11.66
N GLU A 308 -3.87 22.33 10.91
CA GLU A 308 -2.53 22.06 11.44
C GLU A 308 -1.59 23.20 11.04
N GLY A 309 -1.28 24.07 12.00
CA GLY A 309 -0.56 25.32 11.74
C GLY A 309 -1.38 26.28 10.87
N GLU A 310 -0.83 26.65 9.71
CA GLU A 310 -1.49 27.54 8.74
C GLU A 310 -2.37 26.79 7.72
N ASN A 311 -2.26 25.46 7.64
CA ASN A 311 -2.84 24.64 6.58
C ASN A 311 -4.01 23.80 7.09
N TYR A 312 -5.05 23.65 6.27
CA TYR A 312 -6.13 22.70 6.49
C TYR A 312 -5.74 21.32 5.92
N VAL A 313 -5.92 20.29 6.75
CA VAL A 313 -5.66 18.87 6.46
C VAL A 313 -6.99 18.12 6.60
N ILE A 314 -7.23 17.16 5.71
CA ILE A 314 -8.43 16.33 5.73
C ILE A 314 -8.07 14.94 6.29
N TYR A 315 -8.78 14.52 7.33
CA TYR A 315 -8.73 13.15 7.86
C TYR A 315 -9.95 12.38 7.41
N THR A 316 -9.75 11.20 6.82
CA THR A 316 -10.85 10.35 6.38
C THR A 316 -10.99 9.12 7.26
N GLU A 317 -12.24 8.74 7.51
CA GLU A 317 -12.62 7.41 7.98
C GLU A 317 -12.93 6.56 6.74
N GLY A 318 -12.11 5.54 6.52
CA GLY A 318 -12.05 4.83 5.26
C GLY A 318 -10.79 5.14 4.45
N SER A 319 -10.46 4.22 3.55
CA SER A 319 -9.32 4.33 2.66
C SER A 319 -9.72 3.96 1.23
N ASN A 320 -9.29 4.79 0.29
CA ASN A 320 -9.26 4.47 -1.13
C ASN A 320 -8.18 5.31 -1.80
N PHE A 321 -6.93 4.91 -1.56
CA PHE A 321 -5.76 5.69 -1.94
C PHE A 321 -5.68 5.94 -3.46
N ALA A 322 -6.00 4.93 -4.27
CA ALA A 322 -5.97 5.04 -5.73
C ALA A 322 -6.91 6.13 -6.28
N LYS A 323 -8.17 6.20 -5.81
CA LYS A 323 -9.13 7.19 -6.28
C LYS A 323 -8.86 8.58 -5.72
N VAL A 324 -8.44 8.67 -4.44
CA VAL A 324 -8.14 9.96 -3.80
C VAL A 324 -7.03 10.69 -4.54
N LEU A 325 -5.95 10.01 -4.94
CA LEU A 325 -4.85 10.67 -5.65
C LEU A 325 -5.25 11.24 -7.03
N THR A 326 -6.35 10.78 -7.62
CA THR A 326 -6.84 11.30 -8.91
C THR A 326 -7.70 12.57 -8.78
N VAL A 327 -8.04 12.97 -7.56
CA VAL A 327 -8.86 14.17 -7.32
C VAL A 327 -7.99 15.42 -7.43
N ASP A 328 -8.44 16.39 -8.22
CA ASP A 328 -7.74 17.66 -8.42
C ASP A 328 -7.52 18.41 -7.09
N GLY A 329 -6.36 19.05 -6.93
CA GLY A 329 -6.09 19.89 -5.73
C GLY A 329 -5.66 19.13 -4.47
N ILE A 330 -5.55 17.79 -4.55
CA ILE A 330 -4.89 16.97 -3.53
C ILE A 330 -3.38 16.92 -3.82
N ASP A 331 -2.58 17.06 -2.76
CA ASP A 331 -1.14 16.90 -2.83
C ASP A 331 -0.77 15.41 -2.76
N TYR A 332 -0.42 14.85 -3.92
CA TYR A 332 -0.03 13.45 -4.06
C TYR A 332 1.28 13.10 -3.35
N SER A 333 2.15 14.09 -3.08
CA SER A 333 3.48 13.85 -2.49
C SER A 333 3.47 13.70 -0.96
N ARG A 334 2.45 14.26 -0.31
CA ARG A 334 2.33 14.29 1.17
C ARG A 334 1.13 13.52 1.73
N THR A 335 0.21 13.08 0.87
CA THR A 335 -0.95 12.30 1.29
C THR A 335 -0.54 10.89 1.72
N VAL A 336 -0.98 10.46 2.90
CA VAL A 336 -0.62 9.15 3.49
C VAL A 336 -1.87 8.39 3.92
N THR A 337 -1.80 7.07 3.90
CA THR A 337 -2.84 6.17 4.45
C THR A 337 -2.22 5.19 5.43
N ASN A 338 -3.03 4.65 6.33
CA ASN A 338 -2.62 3.57 7.22
C ASN A 338 -2.83 2.17 6.58
N SER A 339 -3.42 2.10 5.38
CA SER A 339 -3.62 0.84 4.65
C SER A 339 -2.35 0.47 3.86
N ILE A 340 -1.53 -0.42 4.40
CA ILE A 340 -0.22 -0.80 3.82
C ILE A 340 -0.38 -1.43 2.43
N LEU A 341 -1.37 -2.30 2.25
CA LEU A 341 -1.57 -2.97 0.96
C LEU A 341 -2.11 -2.03 -0.12
N GLU A 342 -2.87 -0.99 0.23
CA GLU A 342 -3.21 0.07 -0.74
C GLU A 342 -1.99 0.87 -1.17
N ILE A 343 -1.06 1.15 -0.25
CA ILE A 343 0.21 1.81 -0.58
C ILE A 343 1.02 0.92 -1.52
N PHE A 344 1.09 -0.37 -1.25
CA PHE A 344 1.75 -1.34 -2.13
C PHE A 344 1.16 -1.35 -3.54
N ASP A 345 -0.17 -1.42 -3.66
CA ASP A 345 -0.87 -1.48 -4.95
C ASP A 345 -0.67 -0.21 -5.79
N VAL A 346 -0.50 0.97 -5.15
CA VAL A 346 -0.46 2.27 -5.84
C VAL A 346 0.97 2.82 -6.00
N LEU A 347 1.80 2.77 -4.94
CA LEU A 347 3.15 3.35 -4.92
C LEU A 347 4.26 2.29 -5.01
N GLY A 348 3.96 1.02 -4.74
CA GLY A 348 4.89 -0.09 -4.84
C GLY A 348 5.57 -0.49 -3.54
N ILE A 349 6.54 -1.40 -3.66
CA ILE A 349 7.14 -2.16 -2.55
C ILE A 349 7.90 -1.27 -1.56
N GLU A 350 8.76 -0.37 -2.03
CA GLU A 350 9.56 0.50 -1.15
C GLU A 350 8.71 1.50 -0.37
N ALA A 351 7.60 1.97 -0.96
CA ALA A 351 6.64 2.79 -0.27
C ALA A 351 5.94 1.99 0.84
N ALA A 352 5.55 0.75 0.55
CA ALA A 352 4.96 -0.15 1.54
C ALA A 352 5.94 -0.51 2.67
N ARG A 353 7.21 -0.77 2.35
CA ARG A 353 8.29 -1.02 3.32
C ARG A 353 8.45 0.15 4.30
N ASN A 354 8.52 1.37 3.78
CA ASN A 354 8.59 2.58 4.61
C ASN A 354 7.29 2.82 5.39
N ALA A 355 6.13 2.49 4.83
CA ALA A 355 4.85 2.58 5.51
C ALA A 355 4.78 1.62 6.71
N ILE A 356 5.22 0.36 6.56
CA ILE A 356 5.33 -0.61 7.65
C ILE A 356 6.24 -0.06 8.75
N MET A 357 7.41 0.46 8.38
CA MET A 357 8.36 1.02 9.35
C MET A 357 7.76 2.17 10.15
N ASN A 358 7.20 3.16 9.45
CA ASN A 358 6.65 4.36 10.08
C ASN A 358 5.44 4.05 10.94
N GLU A 359 4.56 3.17 10.46
CA GLU A 359 3.34 2.80 11.18
C GLU A 359 3.65 1.96 12.43
N ALA A 360 4.56 0.98 12.32
CA ALA A 360 5.00 0.19 13.47
C ALA A 360 5.71 1.05 14.52
N TYR A 361 6.60 1.95 14.08
CA TYR A 361 7.29 2.88 14.98
C TYR A 361 6.32 3.84 15.67
N LYS A 362 5.36 4.40 14.92
CA LYS A 362 4.32 5.29 15.47
C LYS A 362 3.46 4.56 16.49
N THR A 363 3.02 3.35 16.18
CA THR A 363 2.18 2.53 17.07
C THR A 363 2.89 2.22 18.40
N LEU A 364 4.18 1.89 18.36
CA LEU A 364 4.99 1.65 19.56
C LEU A 364 5.24 2.93 20.36
N SER A 365 5.58 4.02 19.66
CA SER A 365 5.90 5.31 20.28
C SER A 365 4.69 5.95 20.97
N GLU A 366 3.49 5.81 20.40
CA GLU A 366 2.24 6.31 21.01
C GLU A 366 1.91 5.60 22.34
N GLN A 367 2.40 4.37 22.53
CA GLN A 367 2.28 3.66 23.80
C GLN A 367 3.40 4.00 24.80
N GLY A 368 4.29 4.92 24.45
CA GLY A 368 5.45 5.29 25.26
C GLY A 368 6.54 4.21 25.30
N LEU A 369 6.48 3.23 24.39
CA LEU A 369 7.43 2.14 24.30
C LEU A 369 8.50 2.51 23.25
N THR A 370 9.77 2.41 23.63
CA THR A 370 10.88 2.70 22.75
C THR A 370 11.52 1.41 22.26
N VAL A 371 11.28 1.05 21.00
CA VAL A 371 12.02 -0.02 20.31
C VAL A 371 12.97 0.64 19.31
N ASP A 372 14.19 0.13 19.20
CA ASP A 372 15.15 0.63 18.21
C ASP A 372 14.63 0.37 16.79
N ILE A 373 14.69 1.39 15.94
CA ILE A 373 14.16 1.35 14.57
C ILE A 373 14.79 0.24 13.72
N ARG A 374 16.02 -0.20 14.03
CA ARG A 374 16.71 -1.26 13.28
C ARG A 374 15.96 -2.60 13.36
N HIS A 375 15.30 -2.91 14.48
CA HIS A 375 14.49 -4.12 14.59
C HIS A 375 13.26 -4.03 13.68
N ILE A 376 12.62 -2.87 13.64
CA ILE A 376 11.47 -2.60 12.78
C ILE A 376 11.87 -2.63 11.31
N MET A 377 13.03 -2.07 10.96
CA MET A 377 13.62 -2.13 9.62
C MET A 377 13.81 -3.58 9.18
N LEU A 378 14.43 -4.41 10.02
CA LEU A 378 14.66 -5.82 9.71
C LEU A 378 13.36 -6.57 9.43
N VAL A 379 12.31 -6.31 10.21
CA VAL A 379 10.99 -6.89 9.99
C VAL A 379 10.37 -6.41 8.68
N ALA A 380 10.39 -5.10 8.42
CA ALA A 380 9.85 -4.54 7.19
C ALA A 380 10.57 -5.06 5.93
N ASP A 381 11.89 -5.21 6.01
CA ASP A 381 12.72 -5.75 4.93
C ASP A 381 12.39 -7.23 4.66
N ILE A 382 12.25 -8.05 5.70
CA ILE A 382 11.84 -9.46 5.56
C ILE A 382 10.41 -9.58 5.00
N MET A 383 9.50 -8.69 5.39
CA MET A 383 8.13 -8.66 4.88
C MET A 383 8.03 -8.25 3.41
N THR A 384 9.04 -7.58 2.85
CA THR A 384 9.02 -7.02 1.50
C THR A 384 10.07 -7.59 0.55
N SER A 385 10.89 -8.54 1.02
CA SER A 385 12.07 -9.06 0.31
C SER A 385 11.78 -9.73 -1.03
N ASP A 386 10.63 -10.40 -1.16
CA ASP A 386 10.28 -11.18 -2.36
C ASP A 386 9.54 -10.35 -3.43
N GLY A 387 9.50 -9.02 -3.28
CA GLY A 387 8.79 -8.11 -4.19
C GLY A 387 7.27 -8.07 -3.97
N ASP A 388 6.80 -8.56 -2.82
CA ASP A 388 5.40 -8.52 -2.37
C ASP A 388 5.38 -8.32 -0.85
N VAL A 389 4.29 -7.77 -0.30
CA VAL A 389 4.13 -7.57 1.15
C VAL A 389 3.51 -8.82 1.77
N LYS A 390 4.31 -9.59 2.51
CA LYS A 390 3.89 -10.86 3.10
C LYS A 390 3.67 -10.75 4.60
N ALA A 391 2.62 -11.43 5.08
CA ALA A 391 2.39 -11.66 6.50
C ALA A 391 3.54 -12.48 7.12
N ILE A 392 3.86 -12.25 8.39
CA ILE A 392 4.89 -13.04 9.08
C ILE A 392 4.43 -14.48 9.38
N GLY A 393 3.13 -14.67 9.60
CA GLY A 393 2.54 -15.95 9.99
C GLY A 393 2.51 -17.04 8.91
N ARG A 394 1.72 -18.10 9.16
CA ARG A 394 1.67 -19.32 8.35
C ARG A 394 1.33 -19.12 6.87
N HIS A 395 0.59 -18.08 6.50
CA HIS A 395 0.19 -17.85 5.11
C HIS A 395 1.24 -17.03 4.30
N GLY A 396 2.24 -16.47 4.98
CA GLY A 396 3.28 -15.66 4.35
C GLY A 396 4.66 -16.26 4.57
N ILE A 397 5.52 -15.56 5.32
CA ILE A 397 6.95 -15.87 5.44
C ILE A 397 7.18 -17.25 6.07
N SER A 398 6.50 -17.57 7.18
CA SER A 398 6.76 -18.80 7.94
C SER A 398 6.32 -20.07 7.19
N GLY A 399 5.18 -20.03 6.49
CA GLY A 399 4.70 -21.20 5.73
C GLY A 399 5.37 -21.39 4.36
N ARG A 400 6.16 -20.41 3.91
CA ARG A 400 6.94 -20.49 2.66
C ARG A 400 8.44 -20.71 2.88
N LYS A 401 8.87 -20.99 4.13
CA LYS A 401 10.24 -21.43 4.40
C LYS A 401 10.59 -22.66 3.53
N SER A 402 11.84 -22.74 3.10
CA SER A 402 12.34 -23.84 2.28
C SER A 402 12.28 -25.18 3.04
N SER A 403 12.73 -25.21 4.29
CA SER A 403 12.74 -26.42 5.12
C SER A 403 11.32 -26.94 5.39
N VAL A 404 11.13 -28.23 5.18
CA VAL A 404 9.88 -28.95 5.49
C VAL A 404 9.74 -29.09 6.99
N LEU A 405 10.83 -29.44 7.68
CA LEU A 405 10.86 -29.60 9.14
C LEU A 405 10.55 -28.28 9.84
N ALA A 406 11.11 -27.16 9.36
CA ALA A 406 10.82 -25.84 9.90
C ALA A 406 9.33 -25.45 9.74
N ARG A 407 8.71 -25.76 8.59
CA ARG A 407 7.28 -25.52 8.37
C ARG A 407 6.41 -26.41 9.27
N ALA A 408 6.73 -27.70 9.32
CA ALA A 408 5.98 -28.69 10.09
C ALA A 408 6.06 -28.46 11.61
N ALA A 409 7.19 -27.96 12.11
CA ALA A 409 7.37 -27.61 13.52
C ALA A 409 6.65 -26.31 13.92
N PHE A 410 6.36 -25.42 12.97
CA PHE A 410 5.68 -24.16 13.25
C PHE A 410 4.15 -24.31 13.33
N GLU A 411 3.50 -24.85 12.30
CA GLU A 411 2.04 -25.08 12.29
C GLU A 411 1.65 -26.09 11.18
N ILE A 412 0.48 -26.74 11.30
CA ILE A 412 -0.08 -27.66 10.29
C ILE A 412 0.88 -28.81 9.90
N THR A 413 1.45 -29.47 10.91
CA THR A 413 2.50 -30.49 10.78
C THR A 413 2.18 -31.60 9.78
N THR A 414 1.00 -32.23 9.90
CA THR A 414 0.62 -33.38 9.07
C THR A 414 0.51 -33.04 7.59
N ALA A 415 -0.07 -31.89 7.26
CA ALA A 415 -0.22 -31.46 5.86
C ALA A 415 1.13 -31.18 5.20
N HIS A 416 2.06 -30.53 5.92
CA HIS A 416 3.39 -30.24 5.38
C HIS A 416 4.20 -31.52 5.12
N LEU A 417 4.19 -32.47 6.07
CA LEU A 417 4.93 -33.73 5.92
C LEU A 417 4.33 -34.62 4.82
N LEU A 418 3.00 -34.74 4.75
CA LEU A 418 2.34 -35.52 3.70
C LEU A 418 2.58 -34.93 2.31
N LYS A 419 2.44 -33.60 2.18
CA LYS A 419 2.69 -32.93 0.90
C LYS A 419 4.14 -33.12 0.47
N ALA A 420 5.10 -32.91 1.37
CA ALA A 420 6.51 -33.11 1.09
C ALA A 420 6.83 -34.56 0.69
N GLY A 421 6.20 -35.54 1.34
CA GLY A 421 6.33 -36.95 0.98
C GLY A 421 5.78 -37.29 -0.41
N ILE A 422 4.67 -36.67 -0.81
CA ILE A 422 4.09 -36.84 -2.16
C ILE A 422 4.94 -36.16 -3.23
N THR A 423 5.46 -34.96 -2.96
CA THR A 423 6.25 -34.18 -3.92
C THR A 423 7.72 -34.57 -3.96
N GLY A 424 8.20 -35.36 -2.99
CA GLY A 424 9.62 -35.69 -2.85
C GLY A 424 10.48 -34.49 -2.48
N GLU A 425 9.96 -33.58 -1.65
CA GLU A 425 10.75 -32.43 -1.16
C GLU A 425 11.91 -32.92 -0.27
N VAL A 426 13.08 -32.31 -0.45
CA VAL A 426 14.30 -32.61 0.32
C VAL A 426 14.60 -31.44 1.25
N ASP A 427 14.96 -31.74 2.50
CA ASP A 427 15.35 -30.74 3.50
C ASP A 427 16.88 -30.69 3.63
N ASN A 428 17.47 -29.52 3.40
CA ASN A 428 18.93 -29.33 3.41
C ASN A 428 19.49 -29.00 4.81
N LEU A 429 18.63 -28.83 5.81
CA LEU A 429 19.02 -28.53 7.19
C LEU A 429 19.81 -27.21 7.37
N ASP A 430 19.54 -26.18 6.57
CA ASP A 430 20.31 -24.92 6.62
C ASP A 430 19.90 -23.98 7.77
N GLY A 431 18.65 -24.06 8.22
CA GLY A 431 18.07 -23.15 9.21
C GLY A 431 18.25 -23.60 10.67
N VAL A 432 17.66 -22.83 11.57
CA VAL A 432 17.84 -23.03 13.02
C VAL A 432 16.96 -24.14 13.57
N ALA A 433 15.70 -24.22 13.13
CA ALA A 433 14.70 -25.11 13.73
C ALA A 433 14.98 -26.58 13.38
N GLU A 434 15.24 -26.84 12.10
CA GLU A 434 15.62 -28.13 11.55
C GLU A 434 16.88 -28.72 12.24
N ASN A 435 17.93 -27.91 12.44
CA ASN A 435 19.16 -28.35 13.10
C ASN A 435 18.93 -28.71 14.56
N ILE A 436 18.12 -27.93 15.28
CA ILE A 436 17.75 -28.25 16.67
C ILE A 436 16.96 -29.55 16.75
N ILE A 437 16.01 -29.78 15.83
CA ILE A 437 15.18 -30.99 15.80
C ILE A 437 16.03 -32.25 15.57
N VAL A 438 17.01 -32.17 14.66
CA VAL A 438 17.90 -33.29 14.30
C VAL A 438 19.06 -33.45 15.30
N GLY A 439 19.31 -32.45 16.16
CA GLY A 439 20.38 -32.47 17.16
C GLY A 439 21.74 -31.98 16.64
N GLN A 440 21.76 -31.21 15.55
CA GLN A 440 22.96 -30.58 15.01
C GLN A 440 23.19 -29.18 15.60
N PRO A 441 24.44 -28.72 15.71
CA PRO A 441 24.73 -27.35 16.11
C PRO A 441 24.17 -26.36 15.08
N VAL A 442 23.54 -25.28 15.55
CA VAL A 442 23.00 -24.24 14.69
C VAL A 442 24.11 -23.42 14.02
N THR A 443 23.84 -22.88 12.84
CA THR A 443 24.79 -22.08 12.04
C THR A 443 24.90 -20.61 12.49
N LEU A 444 24.42 -20.28 13.70
CA LEU A 444 24.43 -18.94 14.28
C LEU A 444 25.34 -18.85 15.51
N GLY A 445 25.80 -17.64 15.83
CA GLY A 445 26.67 -17.38 16.98
C GLY A 445 27.97 -18.20 16.91
N THR A 446 28.27 -18.94 17.98
CA THR A 446 29.50 -19.75 18.06
C THR A 446 29.55 -20.91 17.07
N GLY A 447 28.39 -21.41 16.62
CA GLY A 447 28.31 -22.49 15.63
C GLY A 447 28.71 -22.07 14.20
N ALA A 448 28.80 -20.77 13.93
CA ALA A 448 29.28 -20.24 12.65
C ALA A 448 30.80 -20.23 12.53
N VAL A 449 31.54 -20.30 13.64
CA VAL A 449 33.00 -20.14 13.67
C VAL A 449 33.68 -21.48 13.40
N LYS A 450 34.50 -21.54 12.35
CA LYS A 450 35.37 -22.68 12.06
C LYS A 450 36.78 -22.40 12.56
N LEU A 451 37.28 -23.25 13.44
CA LEU A 451 38.64 -23.16 13.96
C LEU A 451 39.58 -24.00 13.09
N ALA A 452 40.73 -23.42 12.75
CA ALA A 452 41.85 -24.14 12.16
C ALA A 452 43.04 -24.01 13.11
N TYR A 453 43.58 -25.14 13.55
CA TYR A 453 44.76 -25.19 14.39
C TYR A 453 45.85 -25.96 13.67
N ILE A 454 47.02 -25.35 13.53
CA ILE A 454 48.21 -26.00 13.01
C ILE A 454 49.03 -26.43 14.23
N PRO A 455 49.06 -27.73 14.57
CA PRO A 455 49.86 -28.20 15.69
C PRO A 455 51.34 -27.92 15.40
N PRO A 456 52.13 -27.51 16.41
CA PRO A 456 53.55 -27.30 16.24
C PRO A 456 54.23 -28.62 15.88
N ASP A 457 55.10 -28.59 14.87
CA ASP A 457 55.99 -29.71 14.58
C ASP A 457 56.90 -29.92 15.80
N ASN A 458 56.70 -31.03 16.52
CA ASN A 458 57.61 -31.52 17.55
C ASN A 458 58.93 -32.05 16.93
N LYS A 459 59.57 -31.23 16.08
CA LYS A 459 60.92 -31.40 15.56
C LYS A 459 61.75 -30.14 15.83
N LYS A 460 61.86 -29.78 17.10
CA LYS A 460 63.03 -29.05 17.61
C LYS A 460 63.55 -29.71 18.88
N LYS A 461 64.50 -30.62 18.62
CA LYS A 461 65.54 -31.22 19.48
C LYS A 461 65.10 -32.15 20.60
#